data_AF-A0A3M8D2R7-F1
#
_entry.id   AF-A0A3M8D2R7-F1
#
_cell.length_a   1.000
_cell.length_b   1.000
_cell.length_c   1.000
_cell.angle_alpha   90.00
_cell.angle_beta   90.00
_cell.angle_gamma   90.00
#
_symmetry.space_group_name_H-M   'P 1'
#
loop_
_entity.id
_entity.type
_entity.pdbx_description
1 polymer ?
#
loop_
_entity_poly.entity_id
_entity_poly.type
_entity_poly.pdbx_seq_one_letter_code
_entity_poly.pdbx_strand_id
1 'polypeptide(L)'
;MKFTTPIPESESSAASASLPKILETNEPVVPLLQYAPVIAVYPAYYHEGLAGARSDCFVRRSVADRLVQAAGLLPADHHLVVLDGWRPLEVQQSLYDRLKSQLLAQGWTEGEAFYEELHRFVARPSHNPERPPRHLTGGAVDLTIAGPNGWLDMGTAFDDFTDRANTRFFEIHLPRDDRERQIQRNRRLLYHIMIQAGFTNYSDEWWHFDYGNQAWAAACGHDHACYGGILQVN
;
A
#
# COMPACT_ATOMS: atom_id res chain seq x y z
N MET A 1 -23.36 3.54 4.29
CA MET A 1 -22.89 2.20 3.85
C MET A 1 -22.41 1.42 5.07
N LYS A 2 -22.64 0.11 5.15
CA LYS A 2 -22.14 -0.71 6.28
C LYS A 2 -20.69 -1.12 5.99
N PHE A 3 -19.73 -0.27 6.34
CA PHE A 3 -18.28 -0.59 6.30
C PHE A 3 -17.87 -1.65 7.35
N THR A 4 -18.82 -2.44 7.82
CA THR A 4 -18.67 -3.51 8.82
C THR A 4 -18.81 -4.89 8.20
N THR A 5 -19.11 -4.99 6.90
CA THR A 5 -19.17 -6.27 6.18
C THR A 5 -17.80 -6.94 6.20
N PRO A 6 -17.72 -8.27 6.37
CA PRO A 6 -16.45 -9.00 6.27
C PRO A 6 -15.70 -8.70 4.98
N ILE A 7 -14.37 -8.59 5.06
CA ILE A 7 -13.52 -8.42 3.87
C ILE A 7 -13.60 -9.72 3.05
N PRO A 8 -13.99 -9.63 1.75
CA PRO A 8 -14.13 -10.81 0.91
C PRO A 8 -12.79 -11.55 0.78
N GLU A 9 -12.85 -12.85 0.52
CA GLU A 9 -11.66 -13.60 0.11
C GLU A 9 -11.10 -12.97 -1.16
N SER A 10 -9.78 -12.76 -1.21
CA SER A 10 -9.17 -12.45 -2.49
C SER A 10 -9.31 -13.71 -3.34
N GLU A 11 -9.84 -13.57 -4.56
CA GLU A 11 -9.54 -14.58 -5.56
C GLU A 11 -8.02 -14.56 -5.69
N SER A 12 -7.38 -15.71 -5.45
CA SER A 12 -5.97 -15.88 -5.79
C SER A 12 -5.84 -15.45 -7.25
N SER A 13 -5.21 -14.31 -7.52
CA SER A 13 -4.69 -14.08 -8.85
C SER A 13 -3.68 -15.20 -9.04
N ALA A 14 -4.06 -16.22 -9.82
CA ALA A 14 -3.20 -17.34 -10.11
C ALA A 14 -1.81 -16.78 -10.41
N ALA A 15 -0.78 -17.27 -9.71
CA ALA A 15 0.62 -16.85 -9.81
C ALA A 15 1.26 -17.11 -11.20
N SER A 16 0.42 -17.26 -12.23
CA SER A 16 0.71 -17.71 -13.58
C SER A 16 0.19 -16.76 -14.66
N ALA A 17 -0.59 -15.70 -14.35
CA ALA A 17 -0.98 -14.72 -15.35
C ALA A 17 0.12 -13.65 -15.47
N SER A 18 0.66 -13.46 -16.69
CA SER A 18 1.57 -12.35 -16.97
C SER A 18 0.90 -11.03 -16.63
N LEU A 19 1.57 -10.16 -15.87
CA LEU A 19 1.04 -8.83 -15.56
C LEU A 19 0.63 -8.06 -16.84
N PRO A 20 -0.51 -7.34 -16.82
CA PRO A 20 -0.97 -6.54 -17.96
C PRO A 20 0.11 -5.58 -18.45
N LYS A 21 0.15 -5.34 -19.77
CA LYS A 21 1.09 -4.37 -20.35
C LYS A 21 0.81 -2.97 -19.80
N ILE A 22 1.87 -2.16 -19.66
CA ILE A 22 1.74 -0.75 -19.31
C ILE A 22 1.51 0.09 -20.56
N LEU A 23 0.44 0.89 -20.56
CA LEU A 23 0.18 1.99 -21.48
C LEU A 23 0.22 3.29 -20.67
N GLU A 24 1.43 3.83 -20.50
CA GLU A 24 1.67 5.02 -19.68
C GLU A 24 0.88 6.23 -20.18
N THR A 25 0.13 6.85 -19.26
CA THR A 25 -0.74 8.00 -19.54
C THR A 25 -0.07 9.36 -19.35
N ASN A 26 1.14 9.39 -18.78
CA ASN A 26 1.89 10.58 -18.36
C ASN A 26 1.10 11.50 -17.41
N GLU A 27 0.18 10.93 -16.64
CA GLU A 27 -0.57 11.69 -15.64
C GLU A 27 0.38 12.32 -14.61
N PRO A 28 0.24 13.61 -14.27
CA PRO A 28 1.16 14.25 -13.34
C PRO A 28 1.13 13.59 -11.96
N VAL A 29 2.32 13.51 -11.36
CA VAL A 29 2.48 13.22 -9.94
C VAL A 29 2.33 14.52 -9.17
N VAL A 30 1.59 14.47 -8.07
CA VAL A 30 1.25 15.64 -7.25
C VAL A 30 1.65 15.39 -5.80
N PRO A 31 2.13 16.42 -5.07
CA PRO A 31 2.34 16.34 -3.63
C PRO A 31 1.01 16.22 -2.89
N LEU A 32 0.97 15.46 -1.79
CA LEU A 32 -0.25 15.28 -1.01
C LEU A 32 -0.46 16.33 0.09
N LEU A 33 0.59 17.03 0.54
CA LEU A 33 0.44 18.11 1.52
C LEU A 33 -0.52 19.22 1.04
N GLN A 34 -0.67 19.44 -0.26
CA GLN A 34 -1.60 20.43 -0.81
C GLN A 34 -3.09 20.06 -0.62
N TYR A 35 -3.40 18.81 -0.23
CA TYR A 35 -4.75 18.31 0.01
C TYR A 35 -5.15 18.36 1.50
N ALA A 36 -4.29 18.90 2.37
CA ALA A 36 -4.63 19.11 3.78
C ALA A 36 -5.80 20.12 3.94
N PRO A 37 -6.69 19.93 4.94
CA PRO A 37 -6.69 18.87 5.95
C PRO A 37 -7.46 17.60 5.53
N VAL A 38 -7.95 17.52 4.28
CA VAL A 38 -8.77 16.38 3.82
C VAL A 38 -7.97 15.08 3.85
N ILE A 39 -6.68 15.17 3.49
CA ILE A 39 -5.71 14.09 3.59
C ILE A 39 -4.57 14.58 4.48
N ALA A 40 -4.24 13.82 5.52
CA ALA A 40 -3.02 14.03 6.28
C ALA A 40 -1.87 13.22 5.67
N VAL A 41 -0.65 13.70 5.87
CA VAL A 41 0.57 13.08 5.32
C VAL A 41 1.55 12.87 6.47
N TYR A 42 2.05 11.64 6.60
CA TYR A 42 3.12 11.25 7.51
C TYR A 42 4.15 10.45 6.71
N PRO A 43 5.11 11.09 6.03
CA PRO A 43 6.04 10.37 5.15
C PRO A 43 6.97 9.49 5.99
N ALA A 44 6.63 8.21 6.13
CA ALA A 44 7.19 7.32 7.14
C ALA A 44 8.70 7.18 6.98
N TYR A 45 9.16 6.95 5.75
CA TYR A 45 10.57 6.78 5.43
C TYR A 45 11.41 8.05 5.60
N TYR A 46 10.80 9.24 5.49
CA TYR A 46 11.49 10.49 5.82
C TYR A 46 11.69 10.61 7.33
N HIS A 47 10.68 10.26 8.12
CA HIS A 47 10.79 10.23 9.58
C HIS A 47 11.75 9.15 10.10
N GLU A 48 11.94 8.06 9.35
CA GLU A 48 13.00 7.07 9.60
C GLU A 48 14.40 7.52 9.17
N GLY A 49 14.53 8.66 8.48
CA GLY A 49 15.80 9.18 8.00
C GLY A 49 16.40 8.40 6.84
N LEU A 50 15.59 7.71 6.03
CA LEU A 50 16.07 7.00 4.86
C LEU A 50 16.58 7.96 3.78
N ALA A 51 17.75 7.64 3.22
CA ALA A 51 18.33 8.40 2.13
C ALA A 51 17.38 8.42 0.91
N GLY A 52 17.25 9.58 0.28
CA GLY A 52 16.33 9.81 -0.83
C GLY A 52 14.86 9.99 -0.45
N ALA A 53 14.44 9.70 0.79
CA ALA A 53 13.06 9.88 1.23
C ALA A 53 12.64 11.36 1.23
N ARG A 54 11.40 11.62 0.83
CA ARG A 54 10.86 12.98 0.69
C ARG A 54 10.00 13.34 1.90
N SER A 55 9.99 14.61 2.29
CA SER A 55 9.17 15.14 3.40
C SER A 55 7.68 15.31 3.06
N ASP A 56 7.23 14.77 1.92
CA ASP A 56 5.85 14.69 1.47
C ASP A 56 5.65 13.35 0.77
N CYS A 57 4.40 12.90 0.65
CA CYS A 57 4.02 11.77 -0.18
C CYS A 57 3.51 12.28 -1.53
N PHE A 58 3.90 11.59 -2.59
CA PHE A 58 3.62 12.00 -3.96
C PHE A 58 2.81 10.91 -4.65
N VAL A 59 1.72 11.23 -5.36
CA VAL A 59 0.91 10.22 -6.07
C VAL A 59 0.43 10.76 -7.41
N ARG A 60 -0.05 9.91 -8.32
CA ARG A 60 -0.72 10.38 -9.54
C ARG A 60 -1.97 11.21 -9.18
N ARG A 61 -2.30 12.22 -9.99
CA ARG A 61 -3.44 13.12 -9.71
C ARG A 61 -4.75 12.36 -9.45
N SER A 62 -5.09 11.38 -10.28
CA SER A 62 -6.29 10.54 -10.09
C SER A 62 -6.24 9.71 -8.81
N VAL A 63 -5.05 9.33 -8.32
CA VAL A 63 -4.91 8.68 -7.00
C VAL A 63 -5.26 9.68 -5.89
N ALA A 64 -4.76 10.92 -5.96
CA ALA A 64 -5.12 11.95 -5.00
C ALA A 64 -6.63 12.26 -5.00
N ASP A 65 -7.24 12.38 -6.19
CA ASP A 65 -8.69 12.61 -6.32
C ASP A 65 -9.51 11.46 -5.71
N ARG A 66 -9.06 10.22 -5.86
CA ARG A 66 -9.68 9.05 -5.23
C ARG A 66 -9.46 8.99 -3.72
N LEU A 67 -8.30 9.41 -3.22
CA LEU A 67 -8.07 9.54 -1.78
C LEU A 67 -9.02 10.58 -1.17
N VAL A 68 -9.30 11.69 -1.87
CA VAL A 68 -10.31 12.68 -1.45
C VAL A 68 -11.71 12.04 -1.42
N GLN A 69 -12.06 11.22 -2.41
CA GLN A 69 -13.33 10.48 -2.42
C GLN A 69 -13.42 9.50 -1.24
N ALA A 70 -12.36 8.73 -0.97
CA ALA A 70 -12.30 7.80 0.16
C ALA A 70 -12.41 8.53 1.50
N ALA A 71 -11.73 9.68 1.66
CA ALA A 71 -11.81 10.52 2.85
C ALA A 71 -13.24 11.04 3.08
N GLY A 72 -13.97 11.36 2.01
CA GLY A 72 -15.39 11.76 2.09
C GLY A 72 -16.35 10.67 2.58
N LEU A 73 -15.90 9.41 2.65
CA LEU A 73 -16.67 8.27 3.18
C LEU A 73 -16.42 8.01 4.67
N LEU A 74 -15.41 8.66 5.26
CA LEU A 74 -15.07 8.51 6.68
C LEU A 74 -16.11 9.19 7.59
N PRO A 75 -16.19 8.77 8.86
CA PRO A 75 -16.87 9.56 9.89
C PRO A 75 -16.26 10.97 9.99
N ALA A 76 -17.07 11.96 10.39
CA ALA A 76 -16.72 13.38 10.32
C ALA A 76 -15.46 13.80 11.11
N ASP A 77 -15.08 13.03 12.13
CA ASP A 77 -13.93 13.23 13.00
C ASP A 77 -12.73 12.35 12.65
N HIS A 78 -12.78 11.69 11.48
CA HIS A 78 -11.72 10.84 10.96
C HIS A 78 -11.14 11.40 9.66
N HIS A 79 -9.87 11.09 9.41
CA HIS A 79 -9.18 11.44 8.18
C HIS A 79 -8.20 10.35 7.77
N LEU A 80 -7.89 10.29 6.47
CA LEU A 80 -6.81 9.44 5.97
C LEU A 80 -5.45 10.04 6.35
N VAL A 81 -4.52 9.17 6.69
CA VAL A 81 -3.10 9.50 6.88
C VAL A 81 -2.30 8.68 5.90
N VAL A 82 -1.70 9.32 4.90
CA VAL A 82 -0.84 8.65 3.91
C VAL A 82 0.58 8.55 4.45
N LEU A 83 1.11 7.32 4.48
CA LEU A 83 2.44 6.98 4.99
C LEU A 83 3.49 6.92 3.87
N ASP A 84 3.10 6.40 2.71
CA ASP A 84 3.93 6.34 1.51
C ASP A 84 3.08 6.42 0.24
N GLY A 85 3.70 6.87 -0.84
CA GLY A 85 3.10 6.97 -2.17
C GLY A 85 4.10 6.59 -3.23
N TRP A 86 4.56 7.56 -4.02
CA TRP A 86 5.69 7.39 -4.92
C TRP A 86 6.97 7.25 -4.12
N ARG A 87 7.63 6.11 -4.31
CA ARG A 87 8.86 5.75 -3.60
C ARG A 87 10.07 5.84 -4.54
N PRO A 88 11.06 6.70 -4.24
CA PRO A 88 12.33 6.73 -4.96
C PRO A 88 13.01 5.36 -4.96
N LEU A 89 13.74 5.05 -6.02
CA LEU A 89 14.49 3.78 -6.12
C LEU A 89 15.54 3.61 -5.01
N GLU A 90 16.13 4.70 -4.53
CA GLU A 90 17.07 4.67 -3.41
C GLU A 90 16.41 4.19 -2.11
N VAL A 91 15.18 4.64 -1.85
CA VAL A 91 14.38 4.17 -0.70
C VAL A 91 13.99 2.70 -0.91
N GLN A 92 13.52 2.33 -2.12
CA GLN A 92 13.21 0.93 -2.43
C GLN A 92 14.41 0.00 -2.23
N GLN A 93 15.61 0.43 -2.66
CA GLN A 93 16.86 -0.31 -2.47
C GLN A 93 17.20 -0.46 -0.98
N SER A 94 17.06 0.63 -0.21
CA SER A 94 17.30 0.62 1.23
C SER A 94 16.38 -0.37 1.98
N LEU A 95 15.10 -0.44 1.61
CA LEU A 95 14.15 -1.40 2.18
C LEU A 95 14.50 -2.84 1.80
N TYR A 96 14.85 -3.07 0.52
CA TYR A 96 15.25 -4.38 0.04
C TYR A 96 16.49 -4.91 0.77
N ASP A 97 17.52 -4.08 0.93
CA ASP A 97 18.76 -4.45 1.60
C ASP A 97 18.56 -4.67 3.11
N ARG A 98 17.70 -3.87 3.73
CA ARG A 98 17.33 -4.02 5.15
C ARG A 98 16.67 -5.38 5.39
N LEU A 99 15.63 -5.72 4.62
CA LEU A 99 14.94 -7.01 4.79
C LEU A 99 15.85 -8.19 4.42
N LYS A 100 16.62 -8.08 3.34
CA LYS A 100 17.62 -9.08 2.97
C LYS A 100 18.58 -9.37 4.13
N SER A 101 19.09 -8.32 4.77
CA SER A 101 20.00 -8.43 5.91
C SER A 101 19.32 -9.06 7.13
N GLN A 102 18.06 -8.71 7.40
CA GLN A 102 17.28 -9.29 8.49
C GLN A 102 17.05 -10.79 8.30
N LEU A 103 16.66 -11.23 7.11
CA LEU A 103 16.45 -12.65 6.81
C LEU A 103 17.76 -13.45 6.94
N LEU A 104 18.88 -12.91 6.43
CA LEU A 104 20.20 -13.54 6.62
C LEU A 104 20.56 -13.66 8.11
N ALA A 105 20.29 -12.63 8.90
CA ALA A 105 20.54 -12.65 10.36
C ALA A 105 19.63 -13.63 11.11
N GLN A 106 18.44 -13.96 10.58
CA GLN A 106 17.55 -14.99 11.09
C GLN A 106 18.00 -16.41 10.72
N GLY A 107 19.13 -16.56 9.99
CA GLY A 107 19.70 -17.85 9.63
C GLY A 107 19.24 -18.38 8.28
N TRP A 108 18.52 -17.58 7.48
CA TRP A 108 18.24 -17.95 6.10
C TRP A 108 19.52 -17.96 5.26
N THR A 109 19.56 -18.86 4.28
CA THR A 109 20.64 -18.94 3.30
C THR A 109 20.13 -18.54 1.93
N GLU A 110 20.92 -17.77 1.18
CA GLU A 110 20.54 -17.38 -0.18
C GLU A 110 20.26 -18.61 -1.05
N GLY A 111 19.10 -18.60 -1.69
CA GLY A 111 18.54 -19.69 -2.48
C GLY A 111 17.13 -19.31 -2.95
N GLU A 112 16.46 -20.21 -3.68
CA GLU A 112 15.12 -19.94 -4.24
C GLU A 112 14.12 -19.54 -3.15
N ALA A 113 13.95 -20.36 -2.12
CA ALA A 113 13.04 -20.08 -1.00
C ALA A 113 13.36 -18.77 -0.25
N PHE A 114 14.63 -18.38 -0.15
CA PHE A 114 15.02 -17.11 0.45
C PHE A 114 14.55 -15.92 -0.38
N TYR A 115 14.72 -15.99 -1.69
CA TYR A 115 14.28 -14.91 -2.58
C TYR A 115 12.76 -14.88 -2.72
N GLU A 116 12.07 -16.02 -2.66
CA GLU A 116 10.61 -16.09 -2.57
C GLU A 116 10.10 -15.38 -1.32
N GLU A 117 10.67 -15.67 -0.14
CA GLU A 117 10.30 -15.02 1.12
C GLU A 117 10.63 -13.51 1.10
N LEU A 118 11.81 -13.13 0.61
CA LEU A 118 12.22 -11.73 0.48
C LEU A 118 11.25 -10.96 -0.45
N HIS A 119 10.91 -11.55 -1.60
CA HIS A 119 10.06 -10.90 -2.61
C HIS A 119 8.57 -10.94 -2.27
N ARG A 120 8.16 -11.75 -1.30
CA ARG A 120 6.82 -11.69 -0.70
C ARG A 120 6.56 -10.34 -0.03
N PHE A 121 7.57 -9.77 0.62
CA PHE A 121 7.42 -8.53 1.40
C PHE A 121 8.01 -7.29 0.72
N VAL A 122 9.12 -7.43 -0.02
CA VAL A 122 9.76 -6.28 -0.67
C VAL A 122 10.12 -6.60 -2.11
N ALA A 123 9.51 -5.86 -3.03
CA ALA A 123 9.80 -5.96 -4.45
C ALA A 123 11.26 -5.61 -4.75
N ARG A 124 11.88 -6.36 -5.67
CA ARG A 124 13.23 -6.04 -6.16
C ARG A 124 13.26 -4.64 -6.80
N PRO A 125 14.23 -3.78 -6.46
CA PRO A 125 14.46 -2.51 -7.15
C PRO A 125 14.62 -2.74 -8.66
N SER A 126 13.95 -1.92 -9.46
CA SER A 126 13.97 -2.02 -10.93
C SER A 126 13.89 -0.65 -11.56
N HIS A 127 14.87 -0.34 -12.42
CA HIS A 127 14.87 0.86 -13.25
C HIS A 127 14.03 0.72 -14.53
N ASN A 128 13.46 -0.47 -14.78
CA ASN A 128 12.64 -0.67 -15.97
C ASN A 128 11.23 -0.08 -15.74
N PRO A 129 10.85 1.00 -16.44
CA PRO A 129 9.54 1.62 -16.26
C PRO A 129 8.37 0.73 -16.70
N GLU A 130 8.61 -0.31 -17.52
CA GLU A 130 7.61 -1.30 -17.94
C GLU A 130 7.45 -2.46 -16.95
N ARG A 131 8.36 -2.58 -15.98
CA ARG A 131 8.31 -3.54 -14.86
C ARG A 131 8.78 -2.89 -13.56
N PRO A 132 8.08 -1.84 -13.10
CA PRO A 132 8.47 -1.08 -11.92
C PRO A 132 7.99 -1.75 -10.62
N PRO A 133 8.64 -1.50 -9.48
CA PRO A 133 8.00 -1.68 -8.18
C PRO A 133 6.72 -0.84 -8.11
N ARG A 134 5.70 -1.33 -7.38
CA ARG A 134 4.35 -0.72 -7.34
C ARG A 134 4.38 0.77 -7.01
N HIS A 135 5.08 1.14 -5.94
CA HIS A 135 5.22 2.54 -5.51
C HIS A 135 5.96 3.42 -6.52
N LEU A 136 6.89 2.89 -7.30
CA LEU A 136 7.60 3.69 -8.30
C LEU A 136 6.65 4.23 -9.39
N THR A 137 5.45 3.68 -9.53
CA THR A 137 4.43 4.15 -10.48
C THR A 137 3.69 5.42 -10.04
N GLY A 138 3.74 5.75 -8.74
CA GLY A 138 2.86 6.74 -8.10
C GLY A 138 1.38 6.33 -8.05
N GLY A 139 1.06 5.09 -8.45
CA GLY A 139 -0.27 4.47 -8.41
C GLY A 139 -0.56 3.70 -7.12
N ALA A 140 0.47 3.39 -6.32
CA ALA A 140 0.33 2.72 -5.04
C ALA A 140 0.35 3.74 -3.88
N VAL A 141 -0.34 3.40 -2.80
CA VAL A 141 -0.41 4.22 -1.58
C VAL A 141 -0.47 3.32 -0.36
N ASP A 142 0.31 3.68 0.65
CA ASP A 142 0.26 3.10 1.99
C ASP A 142 -0.42 4.09 2.93
N LEU A 143 -1.47 3.67 3.61
CA LEU A 143 -2.25 4.58 4.45
C LEU A 143 -2.90 3.92 5.66
N THR A 144 -3.22 4.76 6.65
CA THR A 144 -4.07 4.43 7.79
C THR A 144 -5.16 5.48 7.97
N ILE A 145 -5.99 5.31 8.99
CA ILE A 145 -7.02 6.24 9.40
C ILE A 145 -6.64 6.80 10.77
N ALA A 146 -6.79 8.11 10.94
CA ALA A 146 -6.77 8.76 12.24
C ALA A 146 -8.18 9.18 12.64
N GLY A 147 -8.47 9.09 13.95
CA GLY A 147 -9.67 9.60 14.58
C GLY A 147 -9.33 10.54 15.75
N PRO A 148 -10.29 10.85 16.64
CA PRO A 148 -10.10 11.80 17.74
C PRO A 148 -8.96 11.48 18.71
N ASN A 149 -8.64 10.19 18.85
CA ASN A 149 -7.64 9.69 19.81
C ASN A 149 -6.30 9.33 19.13
N GLY A 150 -6.08 9.79 17.89
CA GLY A 150 -4.93 9.43 17.08
C GLY A 150 -5.24 8.34 16.06
N TRP A 151 -4.20 7.63 15.62
CA TRP A 151 -4.34 6.60 14.59
C TRP A 151 -5.15 5.41 15.11
N LEU A 152 -6.02 4.88 14.25
CA LEU A 152 -6.77 3.68 14.55
C LEU A 152 -5.82 2.49 14.72
N ASP A 153 -6.10 1.66 15.71
CA ASP A 153 -5.35 0.43 15.92
C ASP A 153 -5.68 -0.59 14.82
N MET A 154 -4.67 -0.92 14.01
CA MET A 154 -4.77 -1.87 12.91
C MET A 154 -4.16 -3.23 13.26
N GLY A 155 -3.75 -3.45 14.51
CA GLY A 155 -3.28 -4.74 15.03
C GLY A 155 -1.81 -5.08 14.78
N THR A 156 -1.16 -4.37 13.86
CA THR A 156 0.29 -4.34 13.63
C THR A 156 0.72 -2.91 13.32
N ALA A 157 2.02 -2.63 13.37
CA ALA A 157 2.55 -1.40 12.80
C ALA A 157 2.51 -1.44 11.26
N PHE A 158 2.74 -0.28 10.64
CA PHE A 158 3.15 -0.20 9.23
C PHE A 158 4.50 -0.91 9.04
N ASP A 159 4.73 -1.52 7.87
CA ASP A 159 5.91 -2.33 7.54
C ASP A 159 6.14 -3.53 8.48
N ASP A 160 5.07 -4.10 9.03
CA ASP A 160 5.13 -5.37 9.77
C ASP A 160 5.15 -6.55 8.78
N PHE A 161 6.30 -7.20 8.62
CA PHE A 161 6.49 -8.35 7.72
C PHE A 161 6.09 -9.69 8.34
N THR A 162 5.01 -9.73 9.11
CA THR A 162 4.45 -10.98 9.65
C THR A 162 3.09 -11.29 9.05
N ASP A 163 2.65 -12.54 9.14
CA ASP A 163 1.32 -12.93 8.68
C ASP A 163 0.18 -12.14 9.36
N ARG A 164 0.43 -11.49 10.51
CA ARG A 164 -0.56 -10.64 11.19
C ARG A 164 -0.89 -9.38 10.39
N ALA A 165 -0.01 -8.94 9.50
CA ALA A 165 -0.25 -7.80 8.61
C ALA A 165 -1.26 -8.09 7.50
N ASN A 166 -1.49 -9.37 7.14
CA ASN A 166 -2.48 -9.77 6.14
C ASN A 166 -3.83 -9.07 6.38
N THR A 167 -4.39 -8.44 5.36
CA THR A 167 -5.63 -7.66 5.45
C THR A 167 -6.75 -8.43 6.16
N ARG A 168 -6.85 -9.74 5.88
CA ARG A 168 -7.89 -10.63 6.40
C ARG A 168 -7.50 -11.41 7.65
N PHE A 169 -6.36 -11.15 8.28
CA PHE A 169 -5.90 -11.89 9.45
C PHE A 169 -6.99 -12.03 10.52
N PHE A 170 -7.64 -10.91 10.89
CA PHE A 170 -8.71 -10.89 11.91
C PHE A 170 -10.07 -11.38 11.41
N GLU A 171 -10.22 -11.69 10.12
CA GLU A 171 -11.38 -12.41 9.58
C GLU A 171 -11.20 -13.92 9.70
N ILE A 172 -9.98 -14.39 9.45
CA ILE A 172 -9.61 -15.81 9.48
C ILE A 172 -9.42 -16.28 10.93
N HIS A 173 -8.71 -15.47 11.72
CA HIS A 173 -8.48 -15.72 13.15
C HIS A 173 -9.49 -14.93 13.96
N LEU A 174 -10.52 -15.62 14.47
CA LEU A 174 -11.61 -15.00 15.22
C LEU A 174 -11.06 -14.11 16.37
N PRO A 175 -11.53 -12.86 16.48
CA PRO A 175 -11.10 -11.95 17.53
C PRO A 175 -11.28 -12.52 18.94
N ARG A 176 -10.20 -12.49 19.74
CA ARG A 176 -10.19 -13.09 21.09
C ARG A 176 -10.77 -12.16 22.15
N ASP A 177 -10.71 -10.85 21.92
CA ASP A 177 -11.14 -9.80 22.84
C ASP A 177 -11.77 -8.60 22.09
N ASP A 178 -12.20 -7.59 22.85
CA ASP A 178 -12.82 -6.38 22.28
C ASP A 178 -11.84 -5.54 21.45
N ARG A 179 -10.54 -5.59 21.78
CA ARG A 179 -9.51 -4.87 21.02
C ARG A 179 -9.37 -5.47 19.63
N GLU A 180 -9.26 -6.80 19.51
CA GLU A 180 -9.17 -7.48 18.21
C GLU A 180 -10.46 -7.32 17.40
N ARG A 181 -11.64 -7.25 18.05
CA ARG A 181 -12.89 -6.91 17.37
C ARG A 181 -12.86 -5.50 16.80
N GLN A 182 -12.27 -4.55 17.52
CA GLN A 182 -12.12 -3.19 17.03
C GLN A 182 -11.11 -3.10 15.88
N ILE A 183 -9.98 -3.82 15.96
CA ILE A 183 -9.01 -3.92 14.86
C ILE A 183 -9.68 -4.47 13.60
N GLN A 184 -10.47 -5.55 13.72
CA GLN A 184 -11.22 -6.11 12.59
C GLN A 184 -12.13 -5.06 11.95
N ARG A 185 -12.85 -4.27 12.76
CA ARG A 185 -13.72 -3.19 12.28
C ARG A 185 -12.93 -2.06 11.61
N ASN A 186 -11.77 -1.69 12.15
CA ASN A 186 -10.91 -0.65 11.59
C ASN A 186 -10.36 -1.07 10.21
N ARG A 187 -9.88 -2.32 10.08
CA ARG A 187 -9.43 -2.88 8.79
C ARG A 187 -10.56 -2.97 7.78
N ARG A 188 -11.77 -3.39 8.20
CA ARG A 188 -12.97 -3.36 7.33
C ARG A 188 -13.29 -1.95 6.87
N LEU A 189 -13.24 -0.96 7.75
CA LEU A 189 -13.47 0.44 7.39
C LEU A 189 -12.49 0.90 6.31
N LEU A 190 -11.19 0.78 6.56
CA LEU A 190 -10.15 1.17 5.61
C LEU A 190 -10.30 0.44 4.27
N TYR A 191 -10.45 -0.89 4.31
CA TYR A 191 -10.64 -1.68 3.11
C TYR A 191 -11.82 -1.17 2.27
N HIS A 192 -13.02 -1.09 2.87
CA HIS A 192 -14.22 -0.79 2.09
C HIS A 192 -14.26 0.64 1.54
N ILE A 193 -13.75 1.65 2.26
CA ILE A 193 -13.71 3.01 1.71
C ILE A 193 -12.74 3.11 0.53
N MET A 194 -11.61 2.39 0.59
CA MET A 194 -10.62 2.37 -0.48
C MET A 194 -11.13 1.61 -1.70
N ILE A 195 -11.72 0.43 -1.52
CA ILE A 195 -12.35 -0.31 -2.61
C ILE A 195 -13.47 0.51 -3.26
N GLN A 196 -14.31 1.17 -2.45
CA GLN A 196 -15.39 2.02 -2.97
C GLN A 196 -14.85 3.23 -3.76
N ALA A 197 -13.68 3.75 -3.41
CA ALA A 197 -13.00 4.80 -4.16
C ALA A 197 -12.26 4.28 -5.41
N GLY A 198 -12.29 2.97 -5.69
CA GLY A 198 -11.77 2.35 -6.91
C GLY A 198 -10.37 1.75 -6.79
N PHE A 199 -9.82 1.66 -5.58
CA PHE A 199 -8.55 0.97 -5.33
C PHE A 199 -8.73 -0.54 -5.27
N THR A 200 -7.61 -1.26 -5.39
CA THR A 200 -7.47 -2.68 -5.02
C THR A 200 -6.51 -2.81 -3.84
N ASN A 201 -6.73 -3.75 -2.93
CA ASN A 201 -5.84 -3.99 -1.79
C ASN A 201 -4.83 -5.11 -2.11
N TYR A 202 -3.60 -4.97 -1.62
CA TYR A 202 -2.64 -6.07 -1.57
C TYR A 202 -2.90 -6.93 -0.31
N SER A 203 -3.19 -8.21 -0.49
CA SER A 203 -3.77 -9.05 0.58
C SER A 203 -2.86 -9.31 1.77
N ASP A 204 -1.54 -9.29 1.56
CA ASP A 204 -0.55 -9.50 2.62
C ASP A 204 -0.38 -8.25 3.51
N GLU A 205 -0.87 -7.08 3.09
CA GLU A 205 -0.62 -5.79 3.75
C GLU A 205 -1.92 -4.98 3.91
N TRP A 206 -2.39 -4.81 5.15
CA TRP A 206 -3.64 -4.07 5.42
C TRP A 206 -3.62 -2.60 5.00
N TRP A 207 -2.43 -2.01 4.86
CA TRP A 207 -2.21 -0.59 4.54
C TRP A 207 -2.04 -0.31 3.05
N HIS A 208 -1.73 -1.32 2.22
CA HIS A 208 -1.31 -1.12 0.81
C HIS A 208 -2.48 -1.18 -0.15
N PHE A 209 -2.60 -0.16 -1.00
CA PHE A 209 -3.63 -0.06 -2.03
C PHE A 209 -3.04 0.39 -3.37
N ASP A 210 -3.56 -0.18 -4.45
CA ASP A 210 -3.12 0.06 -5.82
C ASP A 210 -4.24 0.69 -6.66
N TYR A 211 -3.88 1.63 -7.53
CA TYR A 211 -4.72 2.13 -8.61
C TYR A 211 -3.88 2.39 -9.87
N GLY A 212 -4.40 1.98 -11.04
CA GLY A 212 -3.82 2.25 -12.36
C GLY A 212 -2.48 1.57 -12.68
N ASN A 213 -1.82 0.91 -11.72
CA ASN A 213 -0.64 0.10 -11.97
C ASN A 213 -1.00 -1.33 -12.43
N GLN A 214 0.01 -2.16 -12.72
CA GLN A 214 -0.18 -3.51 -13.25
C GLN A 214 -0.98 -4.44 -12.33
N ALA A 215 -0.82 -4.32 -11.03
CA ALA A 215 -1.54 -5.18 -10.10
C ALA A 215 -3.01 -4.79 -9.99
N TRP A 216 -3.32 -3.49 -9.96
CA TRP A 216 -4.68 -3.00 -10.06
C TRP A 216 -5.34 -3.45 -11.36
N ALA A 217 -4.64 -3.31 -12.50
CA ALA A 217 -5.16 -3.74 -13.79
C ALA A 217 -5.45 -5.25 -13.81
N ALA A 218 -4.55 -6.07 -13.27
CA ALA A 218 -4.75 -7.51 -13.18
C ALA A 218 -5.96 -7.88 -12.30
N ALA A 219 -6.06 -7.27 -11.11
CA ALA A 219 -7.13 -7.53 -10.16
C ALA A 219 -8.51 -7.08 -10.67
N CYS A 220 -8.57 -6.02 -11.48
CA CYS A 220 -9.80 -5.52 -12.09
C CYS A 220 -10.10 -6.15 -13.46
N GLY A 221 -9.24 -7.02 -13.99
CA GLY A 221 -9.44 -7.64 -15.32
C GLY A 221 -9.28 -6.66 -16.48
N HIS A 222 -8.46 -5.61 -16.33
CA HIS A 222 -8.13 -4.68 -17.40
C HIS A 222 -7.03 -5.22 -18.30
N ASP A 223 -7.14 -4.98 -19.61
CA ASP A 223 -6.15 -5.40 -20.61
C ASP A 223 -4.76 -4.74 -20.43
N HIS A 224 -4.73 -3.59 -19.77
CA HIS A 224 -3.52 -2.79 -19.56
C HIS A 224 -3.56 -1.98 -18.27
N ALA A 225 -2.36 -1.63 -17.79
CA ALA A 225 -2.14 -0.65 -16.74
C ALA A 225 -1.92 0.74 -17.32
N CYS A 226 -2.29 1.78 -16.57
CA CYS A 226 -2.16 3.18 -16.96
C CYS A 226 -0.83 3.82 -16.53
N TYR A 227 -0.14 3.23 -15.55
CA TYR A 227 1.04 3.83 -14.91
C TYR A 227 2.26 2.90 -14.96
N GLY A 228 3.32 3.40 -15.58
CA GLY A 228 4.68 2.90 -15.53
C GLY A 228 5.52 3.59 -14.45
N GLY A 229 6.76 3.13 -14.33
CA GLY A 229 7.71 3.60 -13.33
C GLY A 229 8.19 5.03 -13.61
N ILE A 230 8.21 5.84 -12.56
CA ILE A 230 8.66 7.22 -12.57
C ILE A 230 9.98 7.28 -11.81
N LEU A 231 11.08 7.53 -12.52
CA LEU A 231 12.41 7.52 -11.91
C LEU A 231 12.67 8.78 -11.08
N GLN A 232 11.99 9.89 -11.39
CA GLN A 232 12.13 11.17 -10.69
C GLN A 232 10.81 11.93 -10.72
N VAL A 233 10.46 12.53 -9.59
CA VAL A 233 9.35 13.50 -9.48
C VAL A 233 9.97 14.89 -9.41
N ASN A 234 9.54 15.75 -10.33
CA ASN A 234 9.94 17.16 -10.41
C ASN A 234 9.22 18.01 -9.37
#